data_AF-A0A0G1R4J9-F1
#
_entry.id   AF-A0A0G1R4J9-F1
#
_cell.length_a   1.000
_cell.length_b   1.000
_cell.length_c   1.000
_cell.angle_alpha   90.00
_cell.angle_beta   90.00
_cell.angle_gamma   90.00
#
_symmetry.space_group_name_H-M   'P 1'
#
loop_
_entity.id
_entity.type
_entity.pdbx_description
1 polymer ?
#
loop_
_entity_poly.entity_id
_entity_poly.type
_entity_poly.pdbx_seq_one_letter_code
_entity_poly.pdbx_strand_id
1 'polypeptide(L)'
;DPTRSNPHASVNINKGYMPEFVSTLYKSVAFGPLNIKLFDTRREQYDRIYYQLDQLRNIPKRPESTFTFVHFNMSPYVFDENGGFLVFKQGDDTRFESLLEKYPQQVAFFNREVLKLIDYIRETSEGDYVIILQSDHGSRVFPEEGKTSVDELEDLDIKERLRNLSAVYLPKKDSKDLYESMTNVNMLRVVFNNIFGTNYEILPDRSYINVPSDHYKFVDVTERAKYED
;
A
#
# COMPACT_ATOMS: atom_id res chain seq x y z
N ASP A 1 -1.12 4.60 -13.30
CA ASP A 1 -0.28 4.49 -12.08
C ASP A 1 0.58 5.75 -11.93
N PRO A 2 0.22 6.68 -11.02
CA PRO A 2 0.92 7.95 -10.83
C PRO A 2 2.24 7.83 -10.06
N THR A 3 2.45 6.73 -9.32
CA THR A 3 3.67 6.50 -8.52
C THR A 3 4.80 5.82 -9.29
N ARG A 4 4.53 5.40 -10.53
CA ARG A 4 5.47 4.67 -11.40
C ARG A 4 6.84 5.35 -11.55
N SER A 5 6.89 6.68 -11.61
CA SER A 5 8.15 7.39 -11.80
C SER A 5 8.14 8.80 -11.23
N ASN A 6 9.19 9.16 -10.50
CA ASN A 6 9.43 10.50 -10.00
C ASN A 6 10.54 11.16 -10.83
N PRO A 7 10.29 12.32 -11.50
CA PRO A 7 11.30 13.01 -12.29
C PRO A 7 12.45 13.61 -11.46
N HIS A 8 12.28 13.70 -10.13
CA HIS A 8 13.32 14.14 -9.19
C HIS A 8 14.13 12.99 -8.58
N ALA A 9 13.80 11.72 -8.88
CA ALA A 9 14.53 10.56 -8.36
C ALA A 9 15.71 10.18 -9.27
N SER A 10 16.91 10.07 -8.69
CA SER A 10 18.16 9.71 -9.38
C SER A 10 18.10 8.33 -10.07
N VAL A 11 17.25 7.42 -9.58
CA VAL A 11 16.99 6.10 -10.16
C VAL A 11 15.49 5.81 -10.06
N ASN A 12 14.90 5.32 -11.14
CA ASN A 12 13.49 4.91 -11.20
C ASN A 12 13.39 3.41 -11.52
N ILE A 13 13.29 2.56 -10.49
CA ILE A 13 13.26 1.10 -10.62
C ILE A 13 11.83 0.62 -10.93
N ASN A 14 11.63 -0.01 -12.07
CA ASN A 14 10.32 -0.53 -12.51
C ASN A 14 10.46 -1.82 -13.32
N LYS A 15 9.57 -2.80 -13.08
CA LYS A 15 9.31 -3.82 -14.10
C LYS A 15 8.56 -3.13 -15.25
N GLY A 16 8.99 -3.36 -16.48
CA GLY A 16 8.39 -2.73 -17.67
C GLY A 16 6.89 -3.06 -17.78
N TYR A 17 6.08 -2.07 -18.13
CA TYR A 17 4.62 -2.16 -18.10
C TYR A 17 3.96 -1.66 -19.38
N MET A 18 2.95 -2.39 -19.85
CA MET A 18 2.12 -1.96 -20.97
C MET A 18 1.28 -0.72 -20.56
N PRO A 19 1.15 0.32 -21.42
CA PRO A 19 0.37 1.50 -21.08
C PRO A 19 -1.09 1.18 -20.83
N GLU A 20 -1.72 1.90 -19.91
CA GLU A 20 -3.12 1.70 -19.50
C GLU A 20 -4.10 1.75 -20.68
N PHE A 21 -3.93 2.74 -21.58
CA PHE A 21 -4.68 2.83 -22.84
C PHE A 21 -4.55 1.56 -23.70
N VAL A 22 -3.36 0.96 -23.78
CA VAL A 22 -3.11 -0.25 -24.58
C VAL A 22 -3.68 -1.49 -23.88
N SER A 23 -3.65 -1.56 -22.55
CA SER A 23 -4.31 -2.62 -21.77
C SER A 23 -5.83 -2.56 -21.94
N THR A 24 -6.44 -1.37 -21.83
CA THR A 24 -7.87 -1.16 -22.02
C THR A 24 -8.31 -1.39 -23.47
N LEU A 25 -7.50 -0.99 -24.45
CA LEU A 25 -7.73 -1.30 -25.87
C LEU A 25 -7.67 -2.82 -26.12
N TYR A 26 -6.64 -3.51 -25.61
CA TYR A 26 -6.54 -4.97 -25.75
C TYR A 26 -7.71 -5.72 -25.09
N LYS A 27 -8.19 -5.23 -23.93
CA LYS A 27 -9.36 -5.79 -23.22
C LYS A 27 -10.70 -5.50 -23.91
N SER A 28 -10.78 -4.52 -24.82
CA SER A 28 -12.02 -4.12 -25.51
C SER A 28 -12.10 -4.56 -26.97
N VAL A 29 -10.98 -4.79 -27.64
CA VAL A 29 -10.96 -5.38 -29.00
C VAL A 29 -11.28 -6.88 -28.90
N ALA A 30 -12.22 -7.36 -29.73
CA ALA A 30 -12.84 -8.68 -29.61
C ALA A 30 -11.98 -9.89 -30.05
N PHE A 31 -10.75 -10.01 -29.54
CA PHE A 31 -9.90 -11.21 -29.68
C PHE A 31 -10.22 -12.32 -28.66
N GLY A 32 -11.29 -12.19 -27.88
CA GLY A 32 -11.70 -13.11 -26.81
C GLY A 32 -11.67 -14.63 -27.09
N PRO A 33 -11.91 -15.14 -28.32
CA PRO A 33 -11.77 -16.58 -28.61
C PRO A 33 -10.31 -17.06 -28.68
N LEU A 34 -9.37 -16.19 -29.04
CA LEU A 34 -7.95 -16.50 -29.11
C LEU A 34 -7.32 -16.28 -27.73
N ASN A 35 -7.36 -17.35 -26.93
CA ASN A 35 -6.92 -17.40 -25.53
C ASN A 35 -5.37 -17.35 -25.38
N ILE A 36 -4.78 -16.28 -25.92
CA ILE A 36 -3.33 -16.04 -25.97
C ILE A 36 -2.88 -15.49 -24.61
N LYS A 37 -2.23 -16.36 -23.83
CA LYS A 37 -1.75 -16.12 -22.45
C LYS A 37 -0.66 -15.02 -22.30
N LEU A 38 -0.40 -14.18 -23.29
CA LEU A 38 0.66 -13.17 -23.24
C LEU A 38 0.39 -12.00 -22.27
N PHE A 39 -0.87 -11.77 -21.87
CA PHE A 39 -1.30 -10.53 -21.19
C PHE A 39 -2.16 -10.79 -19.94
N ASP A 40 -1.73 -11.73 -19.08
CA ASP A 40 -2.33 -11.93 -17.76
C ASP A 40 -1.87 -10.83 -16.79
N THR A 41 -2.68 -9.77 -16.63
CA THR A 41 -2.36 -8.65 -15.74
C THR A 41 -2.28 -9.04 -14.25
N ARG A 42 -2.80 -10.22 -13.85
CA ARG A 42 -2.57 -10.76 -12.51
C ARG A 42 -1.12 -11.25 -12.37
N ARG A 43 -0.55 -11.87 -13.41
CA ARG A 43 0.86 -12.33 -13.41
C ARG A 43 1.84 -11.19 -13.51
N GLU A 44 1.52 -10.17 -14.30
CA GLU A 44 2.29 -8.92 -14.27
C GLU A 44 2.40 -8.37 -12.83
N GLN A 45 1.31 -8.40 -12.05
CA GLN A 45 1.30 -7.92 -10.66
C GLN A 45 2.03 -8.86 -9.68
N TYR A 46 1.82 -10.17 -9.78
CA TYR A 46 2.56 -11.18 -8.99
C TYR A 46 4.07 -11.04 -9.19
N ASP A 47 4.51 -10.98 -10.44
CA ASP A 47 5.93 -10.77 -10.75
C ASP A 47 6.41 -9.37 -10.32
N ARG A 48 5.58 -8.33 -10.40
CA ARG A 48 5.93 -6.97 -9.97
C ARG A 48 6.27 -6.95 -8.49
N ILE A 49 5.44 -7.57 -7.65
CA ILE A 49 5.65 -7.62 -6.20
C ILE A 49 6.93 -8.40 -5.86
N TYR A 50 7.16 -9.56 -6.47
CA TYR A 50 8.44 -10.29 -6.29
C TYR A 50 9.66 -9.48 -6.76
N TYR A 51 9.56 -8.79 -7.90
CA TYR A 51 10.63 -7.92 -8.39
C TYR A 51 10.89 -6.74 -7.43
N GLN A 52 9.86 -6.10 -6.88
CA GLN A 52 10.01 -5.03 -5.90
C GLN A 52 10.67 -5.53 -4.60
N LEU A 53 10.29 -6.70 -4.10
CA LEU A 53 10.91 -7.34 -2.94
C LEU A 53 12.39 -7.72 -3.20
N ASP A 54 12.73 -8.22 -4.38
CA ASP A 54 14.12 -8.51 -4.78
C ASP A 54 14.97 -7.23 -4.87
N GLN A 55 14.49 -6.19 -5.57
CA GLN A 55 15.26 -4.97 -5.76
C GLN A 55 15.51 -4.22 -4.44
N LEU A 56 14.59 -4.31 -3.47
CA LEU A 56 14.81 -3.80 -2.11
C LEU A 56 15.97 -4.50 -1.38
N ARG A 57 16.26 -5.78 -1.66
CA ARG A 57 17.45 -6.49 -1.12
C ARG A 57 18.77 -5.96 -1.69
N ASN A 58 18.75 -5.03 -2.65
CA ASN A 58 19.96 -4.39 -3.18
C ASN A 58 20.18 -2.97 -2.64
N ILE A 59 19.22 -2.42 -1.87
CA ILE A 59 19.34 -1.11 -1.21
C ILE A 59 20.35 -1.10 -0.04
N PRO A 60 20.35 -2.05 0.92
CA PRO A 60 21.30 -2.01 2.05
C PRO A 60 22.75 -2.32 1.66
N LYS A 61 23.00 -2.68 0.39
CA LYS A 61 24.34 -2.95 -0.18
C LYS A 61 24.96 -1.72 -0.84
N ARG A 62 24.26 -0.58 -0.85
CA ARG A 62 24.72 0.65 -1.53
C ARG A 62 25.67 1.42 -0.61
N PRO A 63 26.84 1.88 -1.09
CA PRO A 63 27.80 2.61 -0.26
C PRO A 63 27.34 4.03 0.08
N GLU A 64 26.38 4.60 -0.67
CA GLU A 64 25.77 5.90 -0.39
C GLU A 64 24.42 5.78 0.32
N SER A 65 24.15 6.71 1.25
CA SER A 65 22.85 6.80 1.92
C SER A 65 21.73 7.12 0.93
N THR A 66 20.66 6.33 0.93
CA THR A 66 19.52 6.51 0.01
C THR A 66 18.22 6.87 0.71
N PHE A 67 17.43 7.76 0.11
CA PHE A 67 15.99 7.83 0.36
C PHE A 67 15.29 6.90 -0.65
N THR A 68 14.74 5.79 -0.17
CA THR A 68 14.05 4.80 -1.01
C THR A 68 12.54 4.81 -0.75
N PHE A 69 11.76 5.03 -1.81
CA PHE A 69 10.31 4.89 -1.81
C PHE A 69 9.90 3.73 -2.72
N VAL A 70 9.02 2.86 -2.25
CA VAL A 70 8.41 1.77 -3.03
C VAL A 70 6.92 1.71 -2.72
N HIS A 71 6.09 1.77 -3.76
CA HIS A 71 4.65 1.55 -3.64
C HIS A 71 4.30 0.11 -4.06
N PHE A 72 3.85 -0.69 -3.10
CA PHE A 72 3.28 -2.01 -3.35
C PHE A 72 1.77 -1.89 -3.57
N ASN A 73 1.32 -1.97 -4.82
CA ASN A 73 -0.11 -2.10 -5.10
C ASN A 73 -0.57 -3.51 -4.66
N MET A 74 -1.41 -3.57 -3.63
CA MET A 74 -1.89 -4.82 -3.04
C MET A 74 -3.13 -5.41 -3.75
N SER A 75 -3.53 -4.89 -4.91
CA SER A 75 -4.63 -5.39 -5.74
C SER A 75 -4.21 -5.61 -7.21
N PRO A 76 -4.69 -6.67 -7.90
CA PRO A 76 -5.55 -7.74 -7.40
C PRO A 76 -4.85 -8.69 -6.41
N TYR A 77 -5.65 -9.51 -5.73
CA TYR A 77 -5.14 -10.57 -4.85
C TYR A 77 -4.73 -11.79 -5.69
N VAL A 78 -3.42 -12.07 -5.74
CA VAL A 78 -2.74 -13.01 -6.66
C VAL A 78 -1.82 -14.01 -5.96
N PHE A 79 -1.52 -13.80 -4.68
CA PHE A 79 -0.69 -14.68 -3.84
C PHE A 79 -1.53 -15.49 -2.85
N ASP A 80 -1.29 -16.81 -2.80
CA ASP A 80 -1.71 -17.63 -1.65
C ASP A 80 -0.81 -17.35 -0.44
N GLU A 81 -1.21 -17.85 0.73
CA GLU A 81 -0.46 -17.65 1.98
C GLU A 81 1.00 -18.15 1.90
N ASN A 82 1.32 -19.11 1.03
CA ASN A 82 2.65 -19.67 0.84
C ASN A 82 3.48 -18.90 -0.21
N GLY A 83 2.86 -17.96 -0.92
CA GLY A 83 3.45 -17.20 -2.03
C GLY A 83 3.28 -17.86 -3.39
N GLY A 84 2.49 -18.93 -3.50
CA GLY A 84 2.10 -19.51 -4.77
C GLY A 84 1.07 -18.65 -5.52
N PHE A 85 0.85 -19.00 -6.79
CA PHE A 85 0.02 -18.20 -7.70
C PHE A 85 -1.46 -18.60 -7.63
N LEU A 86 -2.30 -17.73 -7.08
CA LEU A 86 -3.76 -17.92 -7.02
C LEU A 86 -4.43 -17.79 -8.39
N VAL A 87 -4.83 -18.92 -8.97
CA VAL A 87 -5.75 -18.98 -10.12
C VAL A 87 -7.18 -18.85 -9.59
N PHE A 88 -7.95 -17.91 -10.12
CA PHE A 88 -9.39 -17.76 -9.86
C PHE A 88 -10.18 -17.62 -11.17
N LYS A 89 -11.50 -17.72 -11.09
CA LYS A 89 -12.38 -17.54 -12.24
C LYS A 89 -12.59 -16.05 -12.51
N GLN A 90 -12.99 -15.74 -13.74
CA GLN A 90 -13.31 -14.38 -14.15
C GLN A 90 -14.51 -13.86 -13.33
N GLY A 91 -14.35 -12.69 -12.70
CA GLY A 91 -15.36 -12.08 -11.82
C GLY A 91 -15.15 -12.31 -10.33
N ASP A 92 -14.26 -13.23 -9.92
CA ASP A 92 -13.99 -13.47 -8.50
C ASP A 92 -13.19 -12.32 -7.84
N ASP A 93 -12.64 -11.38 -8.62
CA ASP A 93 -11.84 -10.25 -8.12
C ASP A 93 -12.68 -9.03 -7.72
N THR A 94 -14.01 -9.11 -7.81
CA THR A 94 -14.97 -8.09 -7.34
C THR A 94 -16.09 -8.66 -6.47
N ARG A 95 -16.01 -9.95 -6.11
CA ARG A 95 -17.01 -10.64 -5.26
C ARG A 95 -16.62 -10.57 -3.79
N PHE A 96 -17.53 -10.12 -2.94
CA PHE A 96 -17.29 -9.96 -1.50
C PHE A 96 -16.72 -11.23 -0.84
N GLU A 97 -17.32 -12.39 -1.09
CA GLU A 97 -16.90 -13.67 -0.53
C GLU A 97 -15.48 -14.06 -0.99
N SER A 98 -15.17 -13.79 -2.26
CA SER A 98 -13.86 -14.03 -2.84
C SER A 98 -12.81 -13.01 -2.38
N LEU A 99 -13.18 -11.77 -2.07
CA LEU A 99 -12.28 -10.78 -1.46
C LEU A 99 -11.94 -11.18 -0.02
N LEU A 100 -12.93 -11.62 0.77
CA LEU A 100 -12.74 -12.17 2.11
C LEU A 100 -11.83 -13.41 2.14
N GLU A 101 -11.93 -14.29 1.13
CA GLU A 101 -11.06 -15.48 1.02
C GLU A 101 -9.61 -15.11 0.65
N LYS A 102 -9.42 -14.17 -0.27
CA LYS A 102 -8.11 -13.86 -0.87
C LYS A 102 -7.28 -12.84 -0.11
N TYR A 103 -7.91 -11.82 0.47
CA TYR A 103 -7.20 -10.72 1.15
C TYR A 103 -6.30 -11.24 2.30
N PRO A 104 -6.78 -12.12 3.22
CA PRO A 104 -5.95 -12.65 4.29
C PRO A 104 -4.75 -13.47 3.77
N GLN A 105 -4.92 -14.23 2.68
CA GLN A 105 -3.84 -15.02 2.08
C GLN A 105 -2.71 -14.12 1.54
N GLN A 106 -3.05 -13.09 0.76
CA GLN A 106 -2.06 -12.16 0.22
C GLN A 106 -1.39 -11.34 1.32
N VAL A 107 -2.13 -10.94 2.37
CA VAL A 107 -1.56 -10.27 3.55
C VAL A 107 -0.63 -11.19 4.34
N ALA A 108 -0.98 -12.47 4.55
CA ALA A 108 -0.12 -13.44 5.24
C ALA A 108 1.20 -13.70 4.50
N PHE A 109 1.15 -13.83 3.16
CA PHE A 109 2.34 -13.87 2.33
C PHE A 109 3.17 -12.60 2.45
N PHE A 110 2.56 -11.44 2.23
CA PHE A 110 3.27 -10.17 2.16
C PHE A 110 3.92 -9.79 3.49
N ASN A 111 3.22 -9.96 4.61
CA ASN A 111 3.77 -9.74 5.95
C ASN A 111 5.02 -10.59 6.19
N ARG A 112 5.02 -11.87 5.79
CA ARG A 112 6.19 -12.74 5.92
C ARG A 112 7.38 -12.26 5.09
N GLU A 113 7.16 -11.90 3.82
CA GLU A 113 8.27 -11.47 2.97
C GLU A 113 8.79 -10.06 3.31
N VAL A 114 7.93 -9.17 3.83
CA VAL A 114 8.33 -7.87 4.39
C VAL A 114 9.13 -8.04 5.68
N LEU A 115 8.73 -8.93 6.60
CA LEU A 115 9.52 -9.24 7.80
C LEU A 115 10.92 -9.78 7.45
N LYS A 116 10.99 -10.77 6.54
CA LYS A 116 12.26 -11.29 6.00
C LYS A 116 13.12 -10.22 5.30
N LEU A 117 12.50 -9.19 4.73
CA LEU A 117 13.20 -8.07 4.10
C LEU A 117 13.71 -7.08 5.15
N ILE A 118 12.91 -6.80 6.18
CA ILE A 118 13.31 -5.96 7.33
C ILE A 118 14.51 -6.60 8.04
N ASP A 119 14.46 -7.88 8.39
CA ASP A 119 15.59 -8.55 9.05
C ASP A 119 16.83 -8.57 8.15
N TYR A 120 16.67 -8.84 6.85
CA TYR A 120 17.78 -8.75 5.90
C TYR A 120 18.40 -7.34 5.81
N ILE A 121 17.59 -6.29 5.85
CA ILE A 121 18.07 -4.89 5.91
C ILE A 121 18.82 -4.64 7.23
N ARG A 122 18.29 -5.13 8.37
CA ARG A 122 18.91 -4.97 9.69
C ARG A 122 20.25 -5.70 9.82
N GLU A 123 20.40 -6.84 9.14
CA GLU A 123 21.64 -7.64 9.09
C GLU A 123 22.68 -7.10 8.09
N THR A 124 22.24 -6.46 7.00
CA THR A 124 23.11 -6.04 5.89
C THR A 124 23.54 -4.57 5.94
N SER A 125 22.76 -3.68 6.58
CA SER A 125 23.01 -2.24 6.51
C SER A 125 24.18 -1.78 7.38
N GLU A 126 25.22 -1.21 6.77
CA GLU A 126 26.29 -0.52 7.47
C GLU A 126 25.86 0.90 7.86
N GLY A 127 25.26 1.06 9.05
CA GLY A 127 24.95 2.37 9.65
C GLY A 127 23.56 2.46 10.28
N ASP A 128 23.15 3.68 10.61
CA ASP A 128 21.83 3.99 11.16
C ASP A 128 20.80 4.13 10.01
N TYR A 129 19.70 3.36 10.08
CA TYR A 129 18.63 3.32 9.06
C TYR A 129 17.26 3.61 9.67
N VAL A 130 16.39 4.25 8.89
CA VAL A 130 14.97 4.45 9.19
C VAL A 130 14.15 3.54 8.28
N ILE A 131 13.15 2.85 8.84
CA ILE A 131 12.16 2.09 8.07
C ILE A 131 10.79 2.67 8.38
N ILE A 132 10.01 3.01 7.35
CA ILE A 132 8.62 3.43 7.45
C ILE A 132 7.81 2.43 6.61
N LEU A 133 6.79 1.82 7.22
CA LEU A 133 5.85 0.92 6.55
C LEU A 133 4.44 1.47 6.78
N GLN A 134 3.83 1.99 5.72
CA GLN A 134 2.51 2.59 5.76
C GLN A 134 1.64 2.04 4.64
N SER A 135 0.39 1.69 4.96
CA SER A 135 -0.68 1.50 3.98
C SER A 135 -1.37 2.85 3.74
N ASP A 136 -1.79 3.13 2.51
CA ASP A 136 -2.47 4.38 2.18
C ASP A 136 -3.93 4.40 2.68
N HIS A 137 -4.58 3.24 2.68
CA HIS A 137 -5.89 3.02 3.30
C HIS A 137 -5.98 1.65 4.01
N GLY A 138 -7.14 1.36 4.63
CA GLY A 138 -7.50 0.05 5.19
C GLY A 138 -7.96 -0.94 4.11
N SER A 139 -8.73 -1.99 4.43
CA SER A 139 -8.95 -3.10 3.49
C SER A 139 -9.92 -2.80 2.34
N ARG A 140 -10.98 -2.04 2.56
CA ARG A 140 -12.09 -1.77 1.62
C ARG A 140 -12.68 -3.04 0.99
N VAL A 141 -12.79 -4.08 1.79
CA VAL A 141 -13.37 -5.38 1.42
C VAL A 141 -14.87 -5.40 1.67
N PHE A 142 -15.38 -4.67 2.67
CA PHE A 142 -16.83 -4.55 2.88
C PHE A 142 -17.49 -3.68 1.80
N PRO A 143 -18.69 -4.06 1.29
CA PRO A 143 -19.34 -3.36 0.20
C PRO A 143 -20.01 -2.05 0.67
N GLU A 144 -19.54 -0.92 0.14
CA GLU A 144 -20.22 0.39 0.21
C GLU A 144 -21.44 0.48 -0.75
N GLU A 145 -21.93 -0.66 -1.29
CA GLU A 145 -22.96 -0.69 -2.35
C GLU A 145 -24.29 -0.03 -1.92
N GLY A 146 -24.84 0.80 -2.80
CA GLY A 146 -26.09 1.54 -2.57
C GLY A 146 -25.93 2.81 -1.72
N LYS A 147 -24.83 2.97 -0.98
CA LYS A 147 -24.56 4.16 -0.15
C LYS A 147 -24.14 5.33 -1.07
N THR A 148 -24.76 6.50 -0.90
CA THR A 148 -24.53 7.68 -1.77
C THR A 148 -23.85 8.84 -1.05
N SER A 149 -23.99 8.89 0.27
CA SER A 149 -23.53 9.91 1.20
C SER A 149 -22.62 9.32 2.29
N VAL A 150 -22.01 10.17 3.10
CA VAL A 150 -21.21 9.74 4.28
C VAL A 150 -22.10 9.46 5.51
N ASP A 151 -23.32 10.01 5.51
CA ASP A 151 -24.30 9.80 6.57
C ASP A 151 -24.99 8.41 6.46
N GLU A 152 -24.92 7.78 5.27
CA GLU A 152 -25.34 6.39 5.00
C GLU A 152 -24.24 5.35 5.27
N LEU A 153 -23.01 5.77 5.57
CA LEU A 153 -21.95 4.86 6.04
C LEU A 153 -22.14 4.57 7.52
N GLU A 154 -21.94 3.31 7.90
CA GLU A 154 -21.78 2.89 9.28
C GLU A 154 -20.36 3.21 9.77
N ASP A 155 -20.17 3.30 11.09
CA ASP A 155 -18.83 3.50 11.66
C ASP A 155 -17.89 2.33 11.31
N LEU A 156 -18.42 1.13 11.03
CA LEU A 156 -17.62 0.00 10.57
C LEU A 156 -17.03 0.23 9.16
N ASP A 157 -17.78 0.80 8.20
CA ASP A 157 -17.24 1.15 6.87
C ASP A 157 -16.10 2.16 7.02
N ILE A 158 -16.31 3.18 7.86
CA ILE A 158 -15.35 4.27 8.10
C ILE A 158 -14.09 3.73 8.78
N LYS A 159 -14.24 2.90 9.82
CA LYS A 159 -13.12 2.28 10.54
C LYS A 159 -12.38 1.30 9.65
N GLU A 160 -13.05 0.46 8.87
CA GLU A 160 -12.39 -0.51 7.98
C GLU A 160 -11.63 0.16 6.83
N ARG A 161 -12.15 1.29 6.32
CA ARG A 161 -11.50 2.08 5.28
C ARG A 161 -10.30 2.89 5.79
N LEU A 162 -10.31 3.35 7.03
CA LEU A 162 -9.31 4.29 7.57
C LEU A 162 -8.29 3.68 8.54
N ARG A 163 -8.62 2.61 9.27
CA ARG A 163 -7.68 1.93 10.18
C ARG A 163 -6.68 1.14 9.34
N ASN A 164 -5.57 1.78 9.03
CA ASN A 164 -4.51 1.30 8.16
C ASN A 164 -3.26 0.90 8.96
N LEU A 165 -2.34 0.17 8.32
CA LEU A 165 -1.03 -0.10 8.92
C LEU A 165 -0.17 1.17 8.88
N SER A 166 0.42 1.55 10.01
CA SER A 166 1.45 2.58 10.12
C SER A 166 2.48 2.13 11.15
N ALA A 167 3.72 1.91 10.72
CA ALA A 167 4.81 1.43 11.56
C ALA A 167 6.13 2.12 11.18
N VAL A 168 6.97 2.40 12.19
CA VAL A 168 8.26 3.08 12.00
C VAL A 168 9.34 2.50 12.90
N TYR A 169 10.55 2.38 12.36
CA TYR A 169 11.78 2.13 13.09
C TYR A 169 12.68 3.37 13.01
N LEU A 170 13.11 3.88 14.16
CA LEU A 170 14.06 5.00 14.28
C LEU A 170 15.37 4.52 14.91
N PRO A 171 16.55 4.91 14.36
CA PRO A 171 17.83 4.61 14.97
C PRO A 171 18.09 5.51 16.19
N LYS A 172 18.23 4.88 17.36
CA LYS A 172 18.83 5.44 18.60
C LYS A 172 18.26 6.79 19.09
N LYS A 173 16.96 7.04 18.96
CA LYS A 173 16.29 8.22 19.56
C LYS A 173 15.03 7.81 20.33
N ASP A 174 14.67 8.65 21.32
CA ASP A 174 13.49 8.50 22.16
C ASP A 174 12.21 8.50 21.30
N SER A 175 11.37 7.49 21.43
CA SER A 175 10.08 7.40 20.73
C SER A 175 8.99 8.32 21.33
N LYS A 176 9.37 9.43 21.97
CA LYS A 176 8.47 10.29 22.77
C LYS A 176 7.50 11.11 21.92
N ASP A 177 7.87 11.38 20.67
CA ASP A 177 7.01 12.05 19.69
C ASP A 177 6.11 11.06 18.92
N LEU A 178 6.29 9.74 19.13
CA LEU A 178 5.45 8.69 18.54
C LEU A 178 4.35 8.30 19.54
N TYR A 179 3.12 8.23 19.05
CA TYR A 179 1.94 7.86 19.83
C TYR A 179 1.01 6.97 18.99
N GLU A 180 0.27 6.09 19.64
CA GLU A 180 -0.45 4.98 19.02
C GLU A 180 -1.57 5.42 18.05
N SER A 181 -2.21 6.55 18.33
CA SER A 181 -3.28 7.13 17.51
C SER A 181 -2.79 8.08 16.40
N MET A 182 -1.48 8.15 16.13
CA MET A 182 -0.91 9.06 15.12
C MET A 182 -1.38 8.72 13.70
N THR A 183 -1.96 9.70 13.00
CA THR A 183 -2.31 9.55 11.59
C THR A 183 -1.08 9.77 10.68
N ASN A 184 -1.15 9.21 9.46
CA ASN A 184 -0.06 9.29 8.48
C ASN A 184 0.37 10.72 8.10
N VAL A 185 -0.41 11.76 8.44
CA VAL A 185 -0.05 13.17 8.22
C VAL A 185 1.19 13.61 9.02
N ASN A 186 1.43 12.97 10.17
CA ASN A 186 2.48 13.36 11.12
C ASN A 186 3.74 12.48 11.06
N MET A 187 3.66 11.28 10.48
CA MET A 187 4.79 10.32 10.43
C MET A 187 6.10 10.95 9.90
N LEU A 188 6.08 11.54 8.70
CA LEU A 188 7.29 12.17 8.14
C LEU A 188 7.76 13.41 8.92
N ARG A 189 6.84 14.14 9.59
CA ARG A 189 7.19 15.29 10.43
C ARG A 189 7.98 14.85 11.64
N VAL A 190 7.46 13.84 12.36
CA VAL A 190 8.11 13.26 13.55
C VAL A 190 9.43 12.61 13.20
N VAL A 191 9.49 11.85 12.10
CA VAL A 191 10.75 11.25 11.59
C VAL A 191 11.78 12.33 11.29
N PHE A 192 11.42 13.39 10.55
CA PHE A 192 12.41 14.41 10.15
C PHE A 192 12.86 15.25 11.35
N ASN A 193 11.93 15.61 12.25
CA ASN A 193 12.26 16.34 13.48
C ASN A 193 13.21 15.52 14.36
N ASN A 194 12.92 14.23 14.56
CA ASN A 194 13.80 13.34 15.32
C ASN A 194 15.17 13.18 14.66
N ILE A 195 15.21 12.80 13.39
CA ILE A 195 16.45 12.38 12.74
C ILE A 195 17.34 13.57 12.38
N PHE A 196 16.78 14.59 11.72
CA PHE A 196 17.52 15.73 11.17
C PHE A 196 17.46 17.00 12.03
N GLY A 197 16.68 17.02 13.12
CA GLY A 197 16.55 18.22 13.97
C GLY A 197 15.73 19.34 13.32
N THR A 198 14.83 19.01 12.39
CA THR A 198 13.89 19.98 11.81
C THR A 198 12.83 20.40 12.83
N ASN A 199 12.15 21.51 12.55
CA ASN A 199 11.06 22.04 13.37
C ASN A 199 9.75 22.07 12.58
N TYR A 200 9.34 20.93 12.01
CA TYR A 200 8.03 20.81 11.38
C TYR A 200 6.92 20.80 12.42
N GLU A 201 5.93 21.68 12.25
CA GLU A 201 4.71 21.70 13.04
C GLU A 201 3.95 20.37 12.89
N ILE A 202 3.65 19.74 14.03
CA ILE A 202 2.77 18.58 14.13
C ILE A 202 1.33 19.07 13.92
N LEU A 203 0.66 18.52 12.92
CA LEU A 203 -0.70 18.92 12.57
C LEU A 203 -1.74 18.17 13.40
N PRO A 204 -2.96 18.72 13.57
CA PRO A 204 -4.07 17.96 14.15
C PRO A 204 -4.33 16.68 13.36
N ASP A 205 -4.32 15.54 14.05
CA ASP A 205 -4.75 14.27 13.47
C ASP A 205 -6.22 14.36 13.06
N ARG A 206 -6.48 14.23 11.75
CA ARG A 206 -7.82 14.28 11.18
C ARG A 206 -7.98 13.29 10.03
N SER A 207 -9.15 12.69 9.97
CA SER A 207 -9.48 11.68 8.98
C SER A 207 -10.60 12.15 8.07
N TYR A 208 -10.35 12.08 6.76
CA TYR A 208 -11.28 12.51 5.72
C TYR A 208 -11.58 11.35 4.77
N ILE A 209 -12.84 11.23 4.36
CA ILE A 209 -13.26 10.34 3.28
C ILE A 209 -14.01 11.12 2.20
N ASN A 210 -13.88 10.70 0.95
CA ASN A 210 -14.73 11.23 -0.12
C ASN A 210 -16.16 10.69 0.03
N VAL A 211 -17.14 11.48 -0.39
CA VAL A 211 -18.53 11.03 -0.54
C VAL A 211 -18.61 9.95 -1.63
N PRO A 212 -19.36 8.84 -1.46
CA PRO A 212 -19.47 7.79 -2.47
C PRO A 212 -19.90 8.30 -3.86
N SER A 213 -20.81 9.29 -3.90
CA SER A 213 -21.28 9.95 -5.13
C SER A 213 -20.38 11.08 -5.66
N ASP A 214 -19.35 11.52 -4.92
CA ASP A 214 -18.43 12.59 -5.34
C ASP A 214 -17.03 12.37 -4.75
N HIS A 215 -16.08 11.96 -5.61
CA HIS A 215 -14.68 11.71 -5.24
C HIS A 215 -13.88 12.96 -4.87
N TYR A 216 -14.38 14.17 -5.14
CA TYR A 216 -13.71 15.44 -4.82
C TYR A 216 -14.27 16.11 -3.56
N LYS A 217 -15.47 15.71 -3.11
CA LYS A 217 -16.07 16.19 -1.86
C LYS A 217 -15.63 15.33 -0.68
N PHE A 218 -14.75 15.89 0.15
CA PHE A 218 -14.28 15.26 1.39
C PHE A 218 -15.15 15.67 2.59
N VAL A 219 -15.41 14.72 3.49
CA VAL A 219 -16.12 14.92 4.75
C VAL A 219 -15.20 14.55 5.91
N ASP A 220 -15.20 15.38 6.95
CA ASP A 220 -14.46 15.12 8.20
C ASP A 220 -15.17 14.01 8.97
N VAL A 221 -14.48 12.91 9.21
CA VAL A 221 -14.98 11.74 9.95
C VAL A 221 -14.08 11.38 11.13
N THR A 222 -13.24 12.33 11.57
CA THR A 222 -12.22 12.13 12.61
C THR A 222 -12.79 11.47 13.86
N GLU A 223 -13.94 11.93 14.37
CA GLU A 223 -14.60 11.34 15.55
C GLU A 223 -15.12 9.91 15.31
N ARG A 224 -15.66 9.63 14.12
CA ARG A 224 -16.23 8.33 13.73
C ARG A 224 -15.14 7.29 13.42
N ALA A 225 -13.95 7.75 13.04
CA ALA A 225 -12.80 6.91 12.68
C ALA A 225 -11.96 6.45 13.89
N LYS A 226 -12.20 7.01 15.08
CA LYS A 226 -11.40 6.75 16.28
C LYS A 226 -11.28 5.26 16.62
N TYR A 227 -10.18 4.93 17.28
CA TYR A 227 -10.07 3.70 18.05
C TYR A 227 -10.91 3.84 19.32
N GLU A 228 -11.45 2.72 19.79
CA GLU A 228 -12.15 2.62 21.07
C GLU A 228 -11.19 1.91 22.03
N ASP A 229 -11.06 2.45 23.25
CA ASP A 229 -10.17 1.97 24.31
C ASP A 229 -10.78 0.78 25.09
#